data_AF-A0AAV9G998-F1
#
_entry.id   AF-A0AAV9G998-F1
#
_cell.length_a   1.000
_cell.length_b   1.000
_cell.length_c   1.000
_cell.angle_alpha   90.00
_cell.angle_beta   90.00
_cell.angle_gamma   90.00
#
_symmetry.space_group_name_H-M   'P 1'
#
loop_
_entity.id
_entity.type
_entity.pdbx_description
1 polymer ?
#
loop_
_entity_poly.entity_id
_entity_poly.type
_entity_poly.pdbx_seq_one_letter_code
_entity_poly.pdbx_strand_id
1 'polypeptide(L)'
;MHPLALLALTTPVLSQTFECTRPFLKSAADSLITAQTAGNPSLLAPVTASTVYHQNFKAGTLSTGSILTTAIKPDHTRHVLDTTQCATYTEYISATGAVPYVNGYQLWFTNGSISKVDALTTTTGDWLFNATGTLHWASRENWSEIPVEKRDTREAIKAAGDAYLDIFDDKSVKVPWGQPCSRLEGGAYTGNGGPNDRCDVGIPDGVKLTNRRYVIDETVGVVDIFLTFGSLADSHEFRLEGGKLRFVHTITPMGGSPGPTVGKGKGKAKGKKLRK
;
A
#
# COMPACT_ATOMS: atom_id res chain seq x y z
N MET A 1 -57.43 -39.43 -29.77
CA MET A 1 -56.21 -39.32 -28.96
C MET A 1 -55.53 -38.02 -29.35
N HIS A 2 -55.66 -36.97 -28.53
CA HIS A 2 -55.03 -35.66 -28.80
C HIS A 2 -53.72 -35.59 -28.02
N PRO A 3 -52.57 -35.25 -28.64
CA PRO A 3 -51.32 -35.12 -27.92
C PRO A 3 -51.30 -33.79 -27.16
N LEU A 4 -51.07 -33.87 -25.86
CA LEU A 4 -50.88 -32.72 -24.99
C LEU A 4 -49.44 -32.21 -25.18
N ALA A 5 -49.28 -31.04 -25.80
CA ALA A 5 -47.98 -30.41 -25.97
C ALA A 5 -47.55 -29.73 -24.67
N LEU A 6 -46.51 -30.26 -24.02
CA LEU A 6 -45.90 -29.68 -22.83
C LEU A 6 -44.99 -28.51 -23.26
N LEU A 7 -45.41 -27.27 -23.01
CA LEU A 7 -44.54 -26.10 -23.16
C LEU A 7 -43.57 -26.05 -21.97
N ALA A 8 -42.29 -26.31 -22.20
CA ALA A 8 -41.24 -26.09 -21.22
C ALA A 8 -40.96 -24.58 -21.11
N LEU A 9 -41.36 -23.95 -19.99
CA LEU A 9 -40.92 -22.61 -19.64
C LEU A 9 -39.45 -22.68 -19.21
N THR A 10 -38.55 -22.24 -20.09
CA THR A 10 -37.15 -21.98 -19.73
C THR A 10 -37.07 -20.63 -19.03
N THR A 11 -36.90 -20.64 -17.70
CA THR A 11 -36.60 -19.41 -16.96
C THR A 11 -35.15 -19.00 -17.27
N PRO A 12 -34.89 -17.78 -17.77
CA PRO A 12 -33.53 -17.30 -17.96
C PRO A 12 -32.87 -17.16 -16.60
N VAL A 13 -31.77 -17.90 -16.37
CA VAL A 13 -30.90 -17.70 -15.22
C VAL A 13 -30.16 -16.39 -15.45
N LEU A 14 -30.55 -15.34 -14.73
CA LEU A 14 -29.79 -14.10 -14.65
C LEU A 14 -28.45 -14.43 -13.99
N SER A 15 -27.37 -14.48 -14.79
CA SER A 15 -26.02 -14.53 -14.25
C SER A 15 -25.77 -13.22 -13.52
N GLN A 16 -25.70 -13.24 -12.18
CA GLN A 16 -25.29 -12.06 -11.42
C GLN A 16 -23.83 -11.78 -11.75
N THR A 17 -23.59 -10.71 -12.52
CA THR A 17 -22.24 -10.17 -12.71
C THR A 17 -21.77 -9.66 -11.37
N PHE A 18 -20.63 -10.17 -10.89
CA PHE A 18 -20.01 -9.65 -9.67
C PHE A 18 -19.73 -8.15 -9.85
N GLU A 19 -20.27 -7.32 -8.97
CA GLU A 19 -20.03 -5.88 -8.95
C GLU A 19 -18.98 -5.53 -7.90
N CYS A 20 -17.96 -4.79 -8.32
CA CYS A 20 -16.91 -4.33 -7.43
C CYS A 20 -17.35 -3.10 -6.64
N THR A 21 -18.12 -3.32 -5.58
CA THR A 21 -18.68 -2.24 -4.76
C THR A 21 -17.71 -1.83 -3.64
N ARG A 22 -17.80 -0.56 -3.18
CA ARG A 22 -17.02 -0.10 -2.02
C ARG A 22 -17.24 -0.95 -0.76
N PRO A 23 -18.48 -1.36 -0.38
CA PRO A 23 -18.68 -2.24 0.77
C PRO A 23 -17.98 -3.60 0.63
N PHE A 24 -17.97 -4.18 -0.57
CA PHE A 24 -17.23 -5.42 -0.84
C PHE A 24 -15.72 -5.21 -0.62
N LEU A 25 -15.15 -4.19 -1.25
CA LEU A 25 -13.72 -3.89 -1.15
C LEU A 25 -13.31 -3.58 0.29
N LYS A 26 -14.13 -2.80 1.01
CA LYS A 26 -13.89 -2.50 2.43
C LYS A 26 -13.91 -3.76 3.28
N SER A 27 -14.90 -4.64 3.10
CA SER A 27 -14.99 -5.89 3.85
C SER A 27 -13.75 -6.78 3.65
N ALA A 28 -13.27 -6.88 2.41
CA ALA A 28 -12.04 -7.64 2.12
C ALA A 28 -10.80 -6.99 2.76
N ALA A 29 -10.68 -5.66 2.70
CA ALA A 29 -9.59 -4.93 3.35
C ALA A 29 -9.64 -5.04 4.89
N ASP A 30 -10.82 -5.01 5.50
CA ASP A 30 -11.00 -5.25 6.95
C ASP A 30 -10.59 -6.70 7.33
N SER A 31 -10.84 -7.68 6.44
CA SER A 31 -10.39 -9.06 6.65
C SER A 31 -8.86 -9.19 6.61
N LEU A 32 -8.17 -8.39 5.78
CA LEU A 32 -6.71 -8.30 5.77
C LEU A 32 -6.18 -7.78 7.10
N ILE A 33 -6.79 -6.73 7.67
CA ILE A 33 -6.42 -6.23 9.00
C ILE A 33 -6.59 -7.33 10.04
N THR A 34 -7.70 -8.06 9.99
CA THR A 34 -8.00 -9.17 10.91
C THR A 34 -6.95 -10.28 10.80
N ALA A 35 -6.62 -10.70 9.57
CA ALA A 35 -5.62 -11.73 9.28
C ALA A 35 -4.23 -11.34 9.78
N GLN A 36 -3.78 -10.12 9.46
CA GLN A 36 -2.48 -9.61 9.89
C GLN A 36 -2.40 -9.46 11.41
N THR A 37 -3.50 -9.03 12.05
CA THR A 37 -3.59 -8.89 13.51
C THR A 37 -3.45 -10.22 14.22
N ALA A 38 -4.10 -11.26 13.70
CA ALA A 38 -4.03 -12.59 14.26
C ALA A 38 -2.75 -13.36 13.88
N GLY A 39 -2.00 -12.90 12.87
CA GLY A 39 -0.95 -13.71 12.25
C GLY A 39 -1.53 -14.98 11.60
N ASN A 40 -2.77 -14.89 11.12
CA ASN A 40 -3.49 -16.02 10.55
C ASN A 40 -4.03 -15.68 9.14
N PRO A 41 -3.31 -16.09 8.09
CA PRO A 41 -3.72 -15.85 6.70
C PRO A 41 -5.05 -16.50 6.33
N SER A 42 -5.53 -17.51 7.07
CA SER A 42 -6.82 -18.15 6.79
C SER A 42 -8.03 -17.24 7.07
N LEU A 43 -7.81 -16.12 7.76
CA LEU A 43 -8.84 -15.11 8.03
C LEU A 43 -8.96 -14.08 6.89
N LEU A 44 -8.01 -14.07 5.95
CA LEU A 44 -8.11 -13.23 4.76
C LEU A 44 -9.16 -13.84 3.84
N ALA A 45 -10.14 -13.03 3.45
CA ALA A 45 -11.24 -13.49 2.62
C ALA A 45 -11.65 -12.41 1.59
N PRO A 46 -12.16 -12.80 0.42
CA PRO A 46 -12.35 -14.18 -0.09
C PRO A 46 -11.12 -14.69 -0.87
N VAL A 47 -10.28 -15.53 -0.25
CA VAL A 47 -9.14 -16.18 -0.95
C VAL A 47 -9.56 -17.49 -1.61
N THR A 48 -8.85 -17.88 -2.67
CA THR A 48 -9.01 -19.19 -3.34
C THR A 48 -7.65 -19.88 -3.46
N ALA A 49 -7.65 -21.15 -3.86
CA ALA A 49 -6.41 -21.88 -4.12
C ALA A 49 -5.55 -21.26 -5.25
N SER A 50 -6.14 -20.40 -6.10
CA SER A 50 -5.45 -19.70 -7.18
C SER A 50 -4.96 -18.31 -6.80
N THR A 51 -5.18 -17.85 -5.56
CA THR A 51 -4.71 -16.54 -5.11
C THR A 51 -3.18 -16.49 -5.14
N VAL A 52 -2.63 -15.55 -5.91
CA VAL A 52 -1.20 -15.29 -5.99
C VAL A 52 -0.75 -14.41 -4.81
N TYR A 53 0.41 -14.70 -4.24
CA TYR A 53 1.01 -13.88 -3.19
C TYR A 53 2.42 -13.43 -3.58
N HIS A 54 2.69 -12.13 -3.44
CA HIS A 54 4.04 -11.59 -3.45
C HIS A 54 4.31 -10.80 -2.18
N GLN A 55 5.54 -10.91 -1.69
CA GLN A 55 6.07 -10.06 -0.63
C GLN A 55 7.34 -9.37 -1.10
N ASN A 56 7.41 -8.05 -0.99
CA ASN A 56 8.51 -7.23 -1.49
C ASN A 56 8.84 -7.57 -2.95
N PHE A 57 7.78 -7.74 -3.76
CA PHE A 57 7.80 -8.19 -5.17
C PHE A 57 8.45 -9.55 -5.45
N LYS A 58 8.62 -10.39 -4.43
CA LYS A 58 9.07 -11.78 -4.59
C LYS A 58 7.90 -12.72 -4.45
N ALA A 59 7.81 -13.71 -5.34
CA ALA A 59 6.80 -14.76 -5.24
C ALA A 59 6.93 -15.51 -3.91
N GLY A 60 5.79 -15.80 -3.29
CA GLY A 60 5.72 -16.54 -2.04
C GLY A 60 4.39 -17.27 -1.90
N THR A 61 4.08 -17.70 -0.68
CA THR A 61 2.78 -18.32 -0.36
C THR A 61 2.14 -17.60 0.82
N LEU A 62 0.81 -17.58 0.88
CA LEU A 62 0.09 -16.98 2.00
C LEU A 62 0.38 -17.69 3.33
N SER A 63 0.58 -19.01 3.31
CA SER A 63 0.66 -19.86 4.50
C SER A 63 2.07 -20.04 5.07
N THR A 64 3.13 -19.77 4.30
CA THR A 64 4.51 -20.02 4.73
C THR A 64 5.41 -18.84 4.38
N GLY A 65 6.04 -18.23 5.39
CA GLY A 65 7.00 -17.14 5.21
C GLY A 65 6.38 -15.79 4.83
N SER A 66 5.06 -15.72 4.69
CA SER A 66 4.30 -14.48 4.52
C SER A 66 4.27 -13.66 5.81
N ILE A 67 4.28 -12.34 5.68
CA ILE A 67 4.07 -11.41 6.80
C ILE A 67 2.72 -11.63 7.49
N LEU A 68 1.73 -12.16 6.77
CA LEU A 68 0.41 -12.49 7.32
C LEU A 68 0.44 -13.66 8.32
N THR A 69 1.52 -14.45 8.39
CA THR A 69 1.71 -15.47 9.44
C THR A 69 2.32 -14.91 10.73
N THR A 70 2.62 -13.62 10.76
CA THR A 70 3.17 -12.93 11.94
C THR A 70 2.06 -12.08 12.56
N ALA A 71 1.73 -12.30 13.83
CA ALA A 71 0.75 -11.47 14.51
C ALA A 71 1.34 -10.07 14.75
N ILE A 72 0.73 -9.06 14.14
CA ILE A 72 1.15 -7.66 14.25
C ILE A 72 -0.09 -6.87 14.62
N LYS A 73 -0.10 -6.13 15.73
CA LYS A 73 -1.23 -5.27 16.08
C LYS A 73 -1.08 -3.91 15.38
N PRO A 74 -2.12 -3.35 14.75
CA PRO A 74 -2.02 -2.02 14.14
C PRO A 74 -2.20 -0.94 15.21
N ASP A 75 -1.49 0.17 15.02
CA ASP A 75 -1.76 1.45 15.69
C ASP A 75 -2.56 2.38 14.79
N HIS A 76 -2.37 2.28 13.46
CA HIS A 76 -3.09 3.06 12.47
C HIS A 76 -3.19 2.29 11.14
N THR A 77 -4.35 2.38 10.48
CA THR A 77 -4.60 1.75 9.18
C THR A 77 -5.46 2.65 8.31
N ARG A 78 -5.19 2.69 7.00
CA ARG A 78 -6.02 3.39 6.02
C ARG A 78 -6.22 2.51 4.79
N HIS A 79 -7.41 2.56 4.19
CA HIS A 79 -7.73 1.87 2.95
C HIS A 79 -8.02 2.83 1.80
N VAL A 80 -7.65 2.41 0.60
CA VAL A 80 -8.01 2.99 -0.70
C VAL A 80 -8.83 1.93 -1.43
N LEU A 81 -10.03 2.27 -1.90
CA LEU A 81 -11.00 1.32 -2.46
C LEU A 81 -11.26 1.62 -3.94
N ASP A 82 -10.53 0.95 -4.83
CA ASP A 82 -10.61 1.14 -6.28
C ASP A 82 -11.69 0.25 -6.89
N THR A 83 -12.89 0.81 -7.06
CA THR A 83 -14.04 0.10 -7.65
C THR A 83 -13.89 -0.12 -9.15
N THR A 84 -13.03 0.64 -9.83
CA THR A 84 -12.85 0.57 -11.29
C THR A 84 -11.92 -0.58 -11.67
N GLN A 85 -10.76 -0.71 -11.02
CA GLN A 85 -9.86 -1.84 -11.24
C GLN A 85 -10.16 -3.05 -10.36
N CYS A 86 -11.12 -2.91 -9.45
CA CYS A 86 -11.42 -3.87 -8.42
C CYS A 86 -10.17 -4.28 -7.63
N ALA A 87 -9.66 -3.33 -6.88
CA ALA A 87 -8.50 -3.49 -6.03
C ALA A 87 -8.62 -2.65 -4.75
N THR A 88 -7.81 -2.98 -3.75
CA THR A 88 -7.62 -2.13 -2.57
C THR A 88 -6.14 -1.88 -2.33
N TYR A 89 -5.83 -0.75 -1.72
CA TYR A 89 -4.55 -0.53 -1.05
C TYR A 89 -4.79 -0.31 0.44
N THR A 90 -3.88 -0.82 1.27
CA THR A 90 -3.92 -0.62 2.72
C THR A 90 -2.55 -0.20 3.22
N GLU A 91 -2.47 1.00 3.82
CA GLU A 91 -1.35 1.38 4.69
C GLU A 91 -1.61 0.82 6.09
N TYR A 92 -0.62 0.12 6.64
CA TYR A 92 -0.68 -0.54 7.93
C TYR A 92 0.52 -0.15 8.78
N ILE A 93 0.27 0.56 9.88
CA ILE A 93 1.33 1.07 10.77
C ILE A 93 1.23 0.37 12.13
N SER A 94 2.33 -0.27 12.54
CA SER A 94 2.54 -0.83 13.87
C SER A 94 3.82 -0.26 14.46
N ALA A 95 3.69 0.74 15.31
CA ALA A 95 4.79 1.43 15.96
C ALA A 95 5.00 0.99 17.41
N THR A 96 3.97 0.47 18.08
CA THR A 96 3.99 0.10 19.50
C THR A 96 4.31 -1.38 19.74
N GLY A 97 4.35 -2.20 18.68
CA GLY A 97 4.73 -3.60 18.74
C GLY A 97 6.20 -3.82 19.11
N ALA A 98 6.53 -5.02 19.62
CA ALA A 98 7.91 -5.39 19.96
C ALA A 98 8.87 -5.31 18.75
N VAL A 99 8.35 -5.61 17.56
CA VAL A 99 8.99 -5.34 16.28
C VAL A 99 8.08 -4.37 15.53
N PRO A 100 8.52 -3.14 15.21
CA PRO A 100 7.72 -2.18 14.49
C PRO A 100 7.65 -2.52 12.99
N TYR A 101 6.53 -2.21 12.37
CA TYR A 101 6.28 -2.39 10.95
C TYR A 101 5.53 -1.21 10.35
N VAL A 102 5.87 -0.88 9.09
CA VAL A 102 5.04 -0.07 8.21
C VAL A 102 4.88 -0.86 6.91
N ASN A 103 3.67 -1.33 6.66
CA ASN A 103 3.39 -2.23 5.55
C ASN A 103 2.37 -1.60 4.60
N GLY A 104 2.55 -1.86 3.31
CA GLY A 104 1.57 -1.54 2.26
C GLY A 104 1.04 -2.84 1.67
N TYR A 105 -0.26 -2.94 1.44
CA TYR A 105 -0.86 -4.13 0.83
C TYR A 105 -1.75 -3.73 -0.33
N GLN A 106 -1.58 -4.35 -1.50
CA GLN A 106 -2.56 -4.31 -2.58
C GLN A 106 -3.30 -5.65 -2.68
N LEU A 107 -4.63 -5.61 -2.57
CA LEU A 107 -5.48 -6.76 -2.89
C LEU A 107 -6.13 -6.54 -4.25
N TRP A 108 -6.08 -7.54 -5.13
CA TRP A 108 -6.68 -7.51 -6.46
C TRP A 108 -7.75 -8.58 -6.55
N PHE A 109 -8.83 -8.30 -7.27
CA PHE A 109 -9.99 -9.19 -7.30
C PHE A 109 -10.36 -9.61 -8.72
N THR A 110 -10.88 -10.82 -8.84
CA THR A 110 -11.45 -11.36 -10.09
C THR A 110 -12.66 -12.20 -9.72
N ASN A 111 -13.82 -11.88 -10.29
CA ASN A 111 -15.09 -12.57 -10.02
C ASN A 111 -15.40 -12.70 -8.51
N GLY A 112 -15.19 -11.62 -7.75
CA GLY A 112 -15.48 -11.56 -6.31
C GLY A 112 -14.52 -12.34 -5.41
N SER A 113 -13.43 -12.88 -5.95
CA SER A 113 -12.36 -13.55 -5.19
C SER A 113 -11.06 -12.76 -5.29
N ILE A 114 -10.22 -12.80 -4.24
CA ILE A 114 -8.88 -12.24 -4.25
C ILE A 114 -8.03 -13.04 -5.24
N SER A 115 -7.65 -12.43 -6.35
CA SER A 115 -6.77 -13.02 -7.36
C SER A 115 -5.30 -12.85 -7.02
N LYS A 116 -4.94 -11.75 -6.37
CA LYS A 116 -3.55 -11.46 -5.96
C LYS A 116 -3.49 -10.62 -4.69
N VAL A 117 -2.49 -10.92 -3.86
CA VAL A 117 -2.07 -10.16 -2.69
C VAL A 117 -0.62 -9.76 -2.88
N ASP A 118 -0.35 -8.46 -3.02
CA ASP A 118 1.01 -7.91 -3.00
C ASP A 118 1.22 -7.21 -1.66
N ALA A 119 2.24 -7.61 -0.90
CA ALA A 119 2.64 -6.98 0.36
C ALA A 119 4.02 -6.33 0.22
N LEU A 120 4.15 -5.08 0.64
CA LEU A 120 5.42 -4.43 0.94
C LEU A 120 5.56 -4.33 2.45
N THR A 121 6.69 -4.79 2.97
CA THR A 121 6.91 -4.87 4.41
C THR A 121 8.18 -4.15 4.77
N THR A 122 8.08 -3.13 5.61
CA THR A 122 9.26 -2.46 6.17
C THR A 122 9.34 -2.63 7.68
N THR A 123 10.55 -2.78 8.17
CA THR A 123 10.88 -2.84 9.59
C THR A 123 12.25 -2.19 9.85
N THR A 124 12.76 -2.35 11.06
CA THR A 124 14.05 -1.77 11.47
C THR A 124 15.17 -2.15 10.49
N GLY A 125 15.84 -1.14 9.94
CA GLY A 125 16.93 -1.30 8.97
C GLY A 125 16.53 -1.01 7.52
N ASP A 126 15.23 -0.88 7.23
CA ASP A 126 14.75 -0.42 5.93
C ASP A 126 14.88 1.11 5.76
N TRP A 127 14.62 1.59 4.55
CA TRP A 127 14.90 2.97 4.13
C TRP A 127 14.23 4.00 5.05
N LEU A 128 15.07 4.82 5.70
CA LEU A 128 14.69 5.86 6.65
C LEU A 128 13.77 5.41 7.80
N PHE A 129 13.63 4.09 8.01
CA PHE A 129 12.53 3.52 8.78
C PHE A 129 12.45 4.03 10.23
N ASN A 130 11.30 4.59 10.57
CA ASN A 130 10.89 5.05 11.88
C ASN A 130 9.36 4.99 12.00
N ALA A 131 8.83 3.83 12.43
CA ALA A 131 7.39 3.63 12.57
C ALA A 131 6.72 4.63 13.53
N THR A 132 7.41 5.08 14.59
CA THR A 132 6.85 6.09 15.50
C THR A 132 6.69 7.44 14.82
N GLY A 133 7.66 7.83 13.98
CA GLY A 133 7.57 9.02 13.13
C GLY A 133 6.45 8.90 12.10
N THR A 134 6.35 7.74 11.44
CA THR A 134 5.26 7.45 10.49
C THR A 134 3.89 7.57 11.16
N LEU A 135 3.68 6.89 12.29
CA LEU A 135 2.43 6.97 13.06
C LEU A 135 2.12 8.41 13.49
N HIS A 136 3.12 9.12 14.00
CA HIS A 136 2.99 10.48 14.49
C HIS A 136 2.43 11.41 13.41
N TRP A 137 2.95 11.36 12.19
CA TRP A 137 2.48 12.20 11.08
C TRP A 137 1.18 11.68 10.45
N ALA A 138 1.13 10.40 10.07
CA ALA A 138 -0.02 9.81 9.39
C ALA A 138 -1.33 9.98 10.19
N SER A 139 -1.28 9.86 11.53
CA SER A 139 -2.46 10.01 12.40
C SER A 139 -3.00 11.45 12.51
N ARG A 140 -2.29 12.46 11.98
CA ARG A 140 -2.70 13.87 12.03
C ARG A 140 -3.06 14.46 10.68
N GLU A 141 -2.88 13.70 9.61
CA GLU A 141 -3.24 14.12 8.28
C GLU A 141 -4.72 13.87 8.02
N ASN A 142 -5.33 14.75 7.24
CA ASN A 142 -6.72 14.56 6.85
C ASN A 142 -6.80 13.73 5.57
N TRP A 143 -7.12 12.44 5.73
CA TRP A 143 -7.39 11.53 4.63
C TRP A 143 -8.89 11.27 4.40
N SER A 144 -9.76 12.15 4.91
CA SER A 144 -11.22 11.98 4.81
C SER A 144 -11.71 11.95 3.36
N GLU A 145 -12.95 11.48 3.18
CA GLU A 145 -13.65 11.62 1.91
C GLU A 145 -13.71 13.09 1.48
N ILE A 146 -13.55 13.31 0.18
CA ILE A 146 -13.69 14.60 -0.47
C ILE A 146 -15.16 14.76 -0.88
N PRO A 147 -15.79 15.94 -0.68
CA PRO A 147 -17.13 16.21 -1.18
C PRO A 147 -17.25 15.93 -2.68
N VAL A 148 -18.36 15.36 -3.14
CA VAL A 148 -18.52 14.86 -4.52
C VAL A 148 -18.17 15.93 -5.56
N GLU A 149 -18.60 17.16 -5.33
CA GLU A 149 -18.37 18.31 -6.20
C GLU A 149 -16.92 18.81 -6.23
N LYS A 150 -16.06 18.32 -5.33
CA LYS A 150 -14.63 18.67 -5.23
C LYS A 150 -13.70 17.50 -5.58
N ARG A 151 -14.25 16.33 -5.89
CA ARG A 151 -13.44 15.15 -6.24
C ARG A 151 -12.77 15.37 -7.60
N ASP A 152 -11.46 15.22 -7.61
CA ASP A 152 -10.69 15.14 -8.85
C ASP A 152 -11.06 13.87 -9.64
N THR A 153 -10.92 13.91 -10.96
CA THR A 153 -11.15 12.72 -11.77
C THR A 153 -10.05 11.69 -11.56
N ARG A 154 -10.37 10.42 -11.83
CA ARG A 154 -9.41 9.32 -11.79
C ARG A 154 -8.15 9.61 -12.61
N GLU A 155 -8.32 10.18 -13.80
CA GLU A 155 -7.24 10.53 -14.71
C GLU A 155 -6.35 11.62 -14.13
N ALA A 156 -6.94 12.64 -13.49
CA ALA A 156 -6.19 13.70 -12.82
C ALA A 156 -5.38 13.17 -11.63
N ILE A 157 -5.97 12.30 -10.81
CA ILE A 157 -5.32 11.65 -9.68
C ILE A 157 -4.12 10.82 -10.17
N LYS A 158 -4.34 9.97 -11.19
CA LYS A 158 -3.27 9.17 -11.79
C LYS A 158 -2.16 10.04 -12.37
N ALA A 159 -2.52 11.07 -13.14
CA ALA A 159 -1.57 11.95 -13.81
C ALA A 159 -0.69 12.72 -12.80
N ALA A 160 -1.24 13.10 -11.64
CA ALA A 160 -0.45 13.74 -10.59
C ALA A 160 0.58 12.79 -9.97
N GLY A 161 0.18 11.53 -9.69
CA GLY A 161 1.10 10.49 -9.25
C GLY A 161 2.19 10.19 -10.28
N ASP A 162 1.81 10.06 -11.55
CA ASP A 162 2.78 9.88 -12.65
C ASP A 162 3.77 11.03 -12.75
N ALA A 163 3.30 12.28 -12.72
CA ALA A 163 4.17 13.44 -12.78
C ALA A 163 5.19 13.46 -11.64
N TYR A 164 4.76 13.12 -10.41
CA TYR A 164 5.67 13.01 -9.27
C TYR A 164 6.74 11.93 -9.50
N LEU A 165 6.36 10.78 -10.04
CA LEU A 165 7.31 9.69 -10.28
C LEU A 165 8.25 10.00 -11.46
N ASP A 166 7.76 10.71 -12.48
CA ASP A 166 8.51 11.07 -13.68
C ASP A 166 9.56 12.16 -13.41
N ILE A 167 9.32 13.06 -12.44
CA ILE A 167 10.32 14.09 -12.06
C ILE A 167 11.61 13.49 -11.46
N PHE A 168 11.63 12.21 -11.11
CA PHE A 168 12.87 11.52 -10.69
C PHE A 168 13.82 11.27 -11.87
N ASP A 169 13.30 11.14 -13.10
CA ASP A 169 14.09 10.92 -14.32
C ASP A 169 14.21 12.19 -15.18
N ASP A 170 13.15 13.01 -15.22
CA ASP A 170 13.09 14.23 -16.03
C ASP A 170 12.64 15.44 -15.19
N LYS A 171 13.60 16.30 -14.84
CA LYS A 171 13.36 17.55 -14.08
C LYS A 171 12.55 18.61 -14.83
N SER A 172 12.27 18.42 -16.12
CA SER A 172 11.40 19.31 -16.87
C SER A 172 9.91 19.08 -16.57
N VAL A 173 9.55 17.89 -16.06
CA VAL A 173 8.18 17.48 -15.72
C VAL A 173 7.53 18.47 -14.75
N LYS A 174 6.27 18.83 -15.02
CA LYS A 174 5.48 19.74 -14.19
C LYS A 174 4.58 18.93 -13.26
N VAL A 175 5.03 18.80 -12.02
CA VAL A 175 4.23 18.18 -10.96
C VAL A 175 3.22 19.20 -10.42
N PRO A 176 1.95 18.82 -10.21
CA PRO A 176 0.94 19.71 -9.64
C PRO A 176 1.10 19.86 -8.12
N TRP A 177 2.17 20.49 -7.66
CA TRP A 177 2.42 20.72 -6.23
C TRP A 177 1.33 21.56 -5.56
N GLY A 178 0.79 21.09 -4.45
CA GLY A 178 -0.03 21.90 -3.54
C GLY A 178 0.81 22.66 -2.52
N GLN A 179 0.17 23.62 -1.87
CA GLN A 179 0.72 24.31 -0.71
C GLN A 179 -0.42 24.53 0.31
N PRO A 180 -0.41 23.85 1.46
CA PRO A 180 0.63 22.93 1.93
C PRO A 180 0.67 21.59 1.17
N CYS A 181 1.85 20.97 1.09
CA CYS A 181 2.03 19.58 0.66
C CYS A 181 3.16 18.92 1.45
N SER A 182 3.03 17.66 1.83
CA SER A 182 4.04 17.00 2.68
C SER A 182 4.36 15.59 2.20
N ARG A 183 5.63 15.21 2.29
CA ARG A 183 6.11 13.84 2.04
C ARG A 183 6.48 13.18 3.37
N LEU A 184 5.89 12.01 3.63
CA LEU A 184 6.22 11.10 4.71
C LEU A 184 6.99 9.90 4.15
N GLU A 185 8.29 9.87 4.37
CA GLU A 185 9.22 8.90 3.78
C GLU A 185 9.97 8.18 4.88
N GLY A 186 9.61 6.91 5.12
CA GLY A 186 10.17 6.11 6.22
C GLY A 186 9.92 6.70 7.62
N GLY A 187 9.10 7.73 7.78
CA GLY A 187 8.89 8.45 9.04
C GLY A 187 9.57 9.83 9.10
N ALA A 188 10.40 10.17 8.11
CA ALA A 188 10.84 11.54 7.87
C ALA A 188 9.72 12.33 7.18
N TYR A 189 9.53 13.59 7.59
CA TYR A 189 8.45 14.44 7.07
C TYR A 189 9.00 15.72 6.47
N THR A 190 8.61 16.08 5.24
CA THR A 190 9.05 17.31 4.57
C THR A 190 8.20 18.52 5.00
N GLY A 191 8.13 18.76 6.30
CA GLY A 191 7.27 19.78 6.87
C GLY A 191 7.17 19.71 8.38
N ASN A 192 6.27 20.51 8.95
CA ASN A 192 5.91 20.48 10.36
C ASN A 192 4.40 20.39 10.60
N GLY A 193 3.61 20.09 9.56
CA GLY A 193 2.15 20.10 9.59
C GLY A 193 1.55 21.49 9.36
N GLY A 194 2.38 22.48 9.01
CA GLY A 194 1.98 23.87 8.82
C GLY A 194 1.56 24.19 7.38
N PRO A 195 1.04 25.42 7.15
CA PRO A 195 0.60 25.87 5.82
C PRO A 195 1.75 26.05 4.81
N ASN A 196 2.99 26.02 5.28
CA ASN A 196 4.19 26.23 4.47
C ASN A 196 4.91 24.93 4.10
N ASP A 197 4.34 23.77 4.46
CA ASP A 197 4.91 22.47 4.11
C ASP A 197 5.01 22.33 2.58
N ARG A 198 6.09 21.70 2.12
CA ARG A 198 6.32 21.43 0.69
C ARG A 198 6.82 20.00 0.48
N CYS A 199 6.37 19.36 -0.59
CA CYS A 199 6.76 18.00 -0.96
C CYS A 199 7.72 17.96 -2.16
N ASP A 200 8.12 19.12 -2.68
CA ASP A 200 9.06 19.30 -3.80
C ASP A 200 10.54 19.27 -3.39
N VAL A 201 10.82 19.01 -2.11
CA VAL A 201 12.15 19.09 -1.51
C VAL A 201 12.88 17.75 -1.63
N GLY A 202 14.16 17.81 -2.04
CA GLY A 202 15.06 16.65 -1.98
C GLY A 202 14.68 15.50 -2.92
N ILE A 203 14.04 15.80 -4.05
CA ILE A 203 13.69 14.80 -5.05
C ILE A 203 14.95 14.36 -5.82
N PRO A 204 15.34 13.07 -5.78
CA PRO A 204 16.48 12.53 -6.51
C PRO A 204 16.42 12.80 -8.01
N ASP A 205 17.58 12.85 -8.67
CA ASP A 205 17.70 13.08 -10.12
C ASP A 205 18.33 11.86 -10.83
N GLY A 206 17.91 11.62 -12.07
CA GLY A 206 18.43 10.54 -12.93
C GLY A 206 17.99 9.12 -12.53
N VAL A 207 16.82 8.95 -11.89
CA VAL A 207 16.30 7.64 -11.48
C VAL A 207 14.94 7.36 -12.12
N LYS A 208 14.85 6.26 -12.88
CA LYS A 208 13.59 5.79 -13.46
C LYS A 208 12.80 4.95 -12.46
N LEU A 209 11.60 5.42 -12.13
CA LEU A 209 10.62 4.69 -11.31
C LEU A 209 9.67 3.91 -12.23
N THR A 210 9.84 2.58 -12.27
CA THR A 210 9.24 1.70 -13.30
C THR A 210 8.25 0.69 -12.71
N ASN A 211 7.68 -0.21 -13.52
CA ASN A 211 6.79 -1.31 -13.07
C ASN A 211 5.64 -0.85 -12.15
N ARG A 212 4.99 0.24 -12.55
CA ARG A 212 3.92 0.92 -11.80
C ARG A 212 2.61 0.14 -11.85
N ARG A 213 2.04 -0.15 -10.68
CA ARG A 213 0.71 -0.77 -10.48
C ARG A 213 -0.12 0.14 -9.60
N TYR A 214 -1.27 0.55 -10.11
CA TYR A 214 -2.06 1.65 -9.55
C TYR A 214 -3.28 1.10 -8.81
N VAL A 215 -3.57 1.65 -7.64
CA VAL A 215 -4.87 1.53 -6.98
C VAL A 215 -5.37 2.95 -6.72
N ILE A 216 -6.50 3.32 -7.31
CA ILE A 216 -7.00 4.71 -7.31
C ILE A 216 -8.40 4.76 -6.70
N ASP A 217 -8.60 5.66 -5.75
CA ASP A 217 -9.88 5.93 -5.08
C ASP A 217 -10.24 7.42 -5.19
N GLU A 218 -11.19 7.72 -6.08
CA GLU A 218 -11.69 9.07 -6.35
C GLU A 218 -12.40 9.67 -5.13
N THR A 219 -12.96 8.85 -4.23
CA THR A 219 -13.73 9.37 -3.09
C THR A 219 -12.85 10.03 -2.04
N VAL A 220 -11.60 9.61 -1.95
CA VAL A 220 -10.57 10.21 -1.07
C VAL A 220 -9.47 10.92 -1.85
N GLY A 221 -9.54 10.94 -3.19
CA GLY A 221 -8.57 11.59 -4.05
C GLY A 221 -7.19 10.93 -4.02
N VAL A 222 -7.12 9.60 -3.89
CA VAL A 222 -5.86 8.90 -3.63
C VAL A 222 -5.45 8.00 -4.79
N VAL A 223 -4.14 7.91 -5.05
CA VAL A 223 -3.52 6.84 -5.81
C VAL A 223 -2.35 6.25 -5.06
N ASP A 224 -2.38 4.94 -4.78
CA ASP A 224 -1.18 4.17 -4.43
C ASP A 224 -0.57 3.56 -5.69
N ILE A 225 0.76 3.62 -5.78
CA ILE A 225 1.53 3.10 -6.90
C ILE A 225 2.64 2.19 -6.35
N PHE A 226 2.45 0.88 -6.49
CA PHE A 226 3.54 -0.08 -6.32
C PHE A 226 4.46 -0.01 -7.54
N LEU A 227 5.74 0.25 -7.32
CA LEU A 227 6.72 0.55 -8.37
C LEU A 227 8.10 0.00 -8.02
N THR A 228 8.96 -0.08 -9.01
CA THR A 228 10.37 -0.46 -8.84
C THR A 228 11.24 0.79 -8.81
N PHE A 229 11.87 1.04 -7.65
CA PHE A 229 12.86 2.08 -7.44
C PHE A 229 14.25 1.47 -7.62
N GLY A 230 14.86 1.63 -8.80
CA GLY A 230 16.12 0.97 -9.11
C GLY A 230 15.95 -0.55 -9.11
N SER A 231 16.48 -1.23 -8.09
CA SER A 231 16.28 -2.68 -7.87
C SER A 231 15.35 -3.00 -6.68
N LEU A 232 14.80 -1.98 -6.04
CA LEU A 232 14.01 -2.12 -4.82
C LEU A 232 12.53 -2.19 -5.14
N ALA A 233 11.81 -2.97 -4.35
CA ALA A 233 10.36 -2.86 -4.27
C ALA A 233 10.01 -1.57 -3.54
N ASP A 234 8.97 -0.88 -3.98
CA ASP A 234 8.64 0.43 -3.48
C ASP A 234 7.15 0.75 -3.67
N SER A 235 6.62 1.63 -2.82
CA SER A 235 5.28 2.20 -2.93
C SER A 235 5.36 3.69 -2.72
N HIS A 236 4.67 4.43 -3.59
CA HIS A 236 4.35 5.82 -3.37
C HIS A 236 2.82 5.98 -3.40
N GLU A 237 2.25 6.48 -2.31
CA GLU A 237 0.84 6.84 -2.20
C GLU A 237 0.69 8.36 -2.22
N PHE A 238 -0.24 8.85 -3.03
CA PHE A 238 -0.46 10.27 -3.26
C PHE A 238 -1.90 10.64 -2.96
N ARG A 239 -2.10 11.75 -2.24
CA ARG A 239 -3.40 12.42 -2.16
C ARG A 239 -3.42 13.66 -3.05
N LEU A 240 -4.46 13.77 -3.87
CA LEU A 240 -4.77 14.91 -4.72
C LEU A 240 -6.03 15.61 -4.20
N GLU A 241 -5.97 16.93 -4.06
CA GLU A 241 -7.12 17.76 -3.72
C GLU A 241 -7.14 19.00 -4.61
N GLY A 242 -8.24 19.22 -5.34
CA GLY A 242 -8.39 20.39 -6.21
C GLY A 242 -7.31 20.46 -7.30
N GLY A 243 -6.91 19.30 -7.82
CA GLY A 243 -5.87 19.17 -8.84
C GLY A 243 -4.45 19.39 -8.33
N LYS A 244 -4.22 19.37 -7.01
CA LYS A 244 -2.90 19.62 -6.37
C LYS A 244 -2.53 18.54 -5.36
N LEU A 245 -1.26 18.11 -5.36
CA LEU A 245 -0.75 17.13 -4.40
C LEU A 245 -0.80 17.69 -2.99
N ARG A 246 -1.34 16.91 -2.05
CA ARG A 246 -1.46 17.26 -0.63
C ARG A 246 -0.57 16.42 0.27
N PHE A 247 -0.54 15.10 0.06
CA PHE A 247 0.28 14.17 0.84
C PHE A 247 0.95 13.16 -0.07
N VAL A 248 2.17 12.76 0.31
CA VAL A 248 2.94 11.70 -0.33
C VAL A 248 3.44 10.77 0.77
N HIS A 249 3.09 9.49 0.72
CA HIS A 249 3.63 8.46 1.61
C HIS A 249 4.50 7.51 0.81
N THR A 250 5.61 7.03 1.39
CA THR A 250 6.44 6.03 0.74
C THR A 250 6.77 4.84 1.66
N ILE A 251 6.89 3.67 1.05
CA ILE A 251 7.27 2.41 1.72
C ILE A 251 8.29 1.69 0.84
N THR A 252 9.56 1.69 1.29
CA THR A 252 10.69 1.11 0.53
C THR A 252 11.39 0.01 1.33
N PRO A 253 11.02 -1.26 1.14
CA PRO A 253 11.76 -2.40 1.71
C PRO A 253 13.18 -2.50 1.13
N MET A 254 14.19 -2.51 1.99
CA MET A 254 15.60 -2.71 1.62
C MET A 254 16.02 -4.18 1.66
N GLY A 255 15.08 -5.09 1.95
CA GLY A 255 15.32 -6.53 1.96
C GLY A 255 15.95 -7.04 3.25
N GLY A 256 15.73 -6.34 4.37
CA GLY A 256 16.00 -6.90 5.69
C GLY A 256 15.24 -8.21 5.87
N SER A 257 15.96 -9.33 5.97
CA SER A 257 15.42 -10.57 6.51
C SER A 257 14.63 -10.27 7.81
N PRO A 258 13.56 -11.01 8.14
CA PRO A 258 12.91 -10.87 9.44
C PRO A 258 13.98 -10.96 10.55
N GLY A 259 13.90 -10.03 11.50
CA GLY A 259 14.92 -9.78 12.52
C GLY A 259 15.39 -11.01 13.32
N PRO A 260 16.46 -10.85 14.10
CA PRO A 260 17.41 -11.92 14.41
C PRO A 260 16.81 -13.01 15.28
N THR A 261 17.12 -14.27 14.94
CA THR A 261 17.20 -15.34 15.94
C THR A 261 18.16 -14.88 17.04
N VAL A 262 17.66 -14.83 18.26
CA VAL A 262 18.45 -14.56 19.47
C VAL A 262 19.54 -15.64 19.60
N GLY A 263 20.72 -15.34 19.08
CA GLY A 263 21.93 -16.15 19.23
C GLY A 263 22.96 -15.38 20.06
N LYS A 264 23.11 -15.72 21.33
CA LYS A 264 24.18 -15.23 22.21
C LYS A 264 25.56 -15.62 21.64
N GLY A 265 26.15 -14.76 20.81
CA GLY A 265 27.54 -14.87 20.36
C GLY A 265 28.47 -14.03 21.23
N LYS A 266 29.23 -14.67 22.13
CA LYS A 266 30.25 -14.03 22.96
C LYS A 266 31.37 -13.42 22.09
N GLY A 267 31.37 -12.09 21.94
CA GLY A 267 32.50 -11.36 21.35
C GLY A 267 33.68 -11.27 22.32
N LYS A 268 34.73 -12.07 22.09
CA LYS A 268 36.03 -11.91 22.76
C LYS A 268 36.71 -10.64 22.25
N ALA A 269 36.96 -9.70 23.16
CA ALA A 269 37.85 -8.56 22.94
C ALA A 269 39.28 -9.05 22.64
N LYS A 270 39.88 -8.60 21.54
CA LYS A 270 41.33 -8.61 21.35
C LYS A 270 41.82 -7.17 21.21
N GLY A 271 42.40 -6.67 22.29
CA GLY A 271 43.14 -5.41 22.30
C GLY A 271 44.41 -5.51 21.48
N LYS A 272 44.62 -4.55 20.58
CA LYS A 272 45.90 -4.32 19.92
C LYS A 272 46.70 -3.34 20.78
N LYS A 273 47.73 -3.86 21.47
CA LYS A 273 48.76 -3.04 22.13
C LYS A 273 49.60 -2.34 21.06
N LEU A 274 49.62 -1.01 21.09
CA LEU A 274 50.74 -0.23 20.55
C LEU A 274 52.00 -0.55 21.36
N ARG A 275 53.10 -0.81 20.68
CA ARG A 275 54.45 -0.58 21.23
C ARG A 275 55.31 0.10 20.16
N LYS A 276 56.13 0.99 20.73
CA LYS A 276 57.07 1.97 20.18
C LYS A 276 57.93 1.46 19.04
#